data_AF-A0A927ZZ29-F1
#
_entry.id   AF-A0A927ZZ29-F1
#
_cell.length_a   1.000
_cell.length_b   1.000
_cell.length_c   1.000
_cell.angle_alpha   90.00
_cell.angle_beta   90.00
_cell.angle_gamma   90.00
#
_symmetry.space_group_name_H-M   'P 1'
#
loop_
_entity.id
_entity.type
_entity.pdbx_description
1 polymer ?
#
loop_
_entity_poly.entity_id
_entity_poly.type
_entity_poly.pdbx_seq_one_letter_code
_entity_poly.pdbx_strand_id
1 'polypeptide(L)'
;MQNVYLSLILISGKYLSLLEVMLLMKTKLELAREIINDVDAKMIELFIKRMEAAKMVAEYKSDNNLPILDQKRENLLKEKNLKILNNKELEEYYLTFIEGMLTASKDYQKDLIK
;
A
#
# COMPACT_ATOMS: atom_id res chain seq x y z
N MET A 1 14.60 37.48 -21.49
CA MET A 1 14.78 36.15 -20.87
C MET A 1 15.76 36.30 -19.73
N GLN A 2 15.30 36.28 -18.48
CA GLN A 2 16.16 36.36 -17.29
C GLN A 2 15.93 35.12 -16.44
N ASN A 3 17.05 34.50 -16.07
CA ASN A 3 17.21 33.32 -15.23
C ASN A 3 16.20 33.27 -14.09
N VAL A 4 15.39 32.21 -14.07
CA VAL A 4 14.64 31.84 -12.87
C VAL A 4 15.65 31.20 -11.92
N TYR A 5 15.92 31.91 -10.82
CA TYR A 5 16.93 31.64 -9.81
C TYR A 5 16.90 30.19 -9.27
N LEU A 6 17.87 29.38 -9.66
CA LEU A 6 18.37 28.29 -8.82
C LEU A 6 19.49 28.87 -7.95
N SER A 7 19.12 29.51 -6.84
CA SER A 7 20.10 29.99 -5.86
C SER A 7 20.68 28.80 -5.10
N LEU A 8 21.96 28.51 -5.32
CA LEU A 8 22.72 27.55 -4.51
C LEU A 8 23.09 28.20 -3.17
N ILE A 9 22.93 27.45 -2.08
CA ILE A 9 23.28 27.87 -0.71
C ILE A 9 24.58 27.15 -0.31
N LEU A 10 25.55 27.89 0.22
CA LEU A 10 26.83 27.34 0.68
C LEU A 10 26.70 26.86 2.14
N ILE A 11 26.87 25.56 2.38
CA ILE A 11 26.86 24.95 3.72
C ILE A 11 28.07 24.03 3.85
N SER A 12 28.89 24.24 4.89
CA SER A 12 30.09 23.42 5.19
C SER A 12 31.03 23.23 3.98
N GLY A 13 31.17 24.27 3.15
CA GLY A 13 32.04 24.25 1.96
C GLY A 13 31.44 23.59 0.71
N LYS A 14 30.17 23.15 0.74
CA LYS A 14 29.46 22.59 -0.41
C LYS A 14 28.27 23.46 -0.81
N TYR A 15 28.13 23.72 -2.11
CA TYR A 15 26.95 24.37 -2.68
C TYR A 15 25.83 23.35 -2.84
N LEU A 16 24.67 23.65 -2.26
CA LEU A 16 23.48 22.81 -2.30
C LEU A 16 22.31 23.59 -2.89
N SER A 17 21.47 22.91 -3.66
CA SER A 17 20.19 23.44 -4.11
C SER A 17 19.25 23.70 -2.94
N LEU A 18 18.26 24.56 -3.13
CA LEU A 18 17.24 24.83 -2.12
C LEU A 18 16.52 23.54 -1.69
N LEU A 19 16.29 22.62 -2.63
CA LEU A 19 15.70 21.31 -2.35
C LEU A 19 16.61 20.44 -1.45
N GLU A 20 17.91 20.41 -1.72
CA GLU A 20 18.88 19.69 -0.88
C GLU A 20 19.00 20.30 0.51
N VAL A 21 18.97 21.64 0.64
CA VAL A 21 18.95 22.32 1.94
C VAL A 21 17.68 22.04 2.71
N MET A 22 16.52 22.07 2.05
CA MET A 22 15.25 21.72 2.67
C MET A 22 15.25 20.26 3.15
N LEU A 23 15.84 19.33 2.39
CA LEU A 23 15.98 17.93 2.81
C LEU A 23 16.84 17.78 4.07
N LEU A 24 17.90 18.59 4.22
CA LEU A 24 18.77 18.60 5.39
C LEU A 24 18.11 19.18 6.65
N MET A 25 17.04 19.95 6.50
CA MET A 25 16.30 20.57 7.62
C MET A 25 15.16 19.71 8.16
N LYS A 26 14.82 18.58 7.51
CA LYS A 26 13.73 17.72 7.94
C LYS A 26 14.08 16.96 9.21
N THR A 27 13.13 16.93 10.14
CA THR A 27 13.16 16.06 11.31
C THR A 27 12.96 14.59 10.92
N LYS A 28 13.36 13.67 11.80
CA LYS A 28 13.07 12.23 11.63
C LYS A 28 11.58 11.94 11.43
N LEU A 29 10.71 12.73 12.08
CA LEU A 29 9.26 12.58 11.96
C LEU A 29 8.75 12.96 10.58
N GLU A 30 9.24 14.07 10.02
CA GLU A 30 8.85 14.52 8.67
C GLU A 30 9.31 13.52 7.62
N LEU A 31 10.55 13.03 7.72
CA LEU A 31 11.06 11.99 6.83
C LEU A 31 10.22 10.70 6.92
N ALA A 32 9.85 10.26 8.12
CA ALA A 32 9.00 9.08 8.29
C ALA A 32 7.61 9.26 7.66
N ARG A 33 7.01 10.44 7.78
CA ARG A 33 5.71 10.75 7.17
C ARG A 33 5.76 10.77 5.65
N GLU A 34 6.85 11.26 5.07
CA GLU A 34 7.03 11.22 3.61
C GLU A 34 7.14 9.78 3.10
N ILE A 35 7.89 8.92 3.80
CA ILE A 35 7.97 7.50 3.48
C ILE A 35 6.58 6.85 3.56
N ILE A 36 5.79 7.17 4.59
CA ILE A 36 4.41 6.68 4.73
C ILE A 36 3.55 7.13 3.56
N ASN A 37 3.56 8.43 3.22
CA ASN A 37 2.77 8.97 2.11
C ASN A 37 3.10 8.27 0.78
N ASP A 38 4.40 8.05 0.51
CA ASP A 38 4.85 7.38 -0.71
C ASP A 38 4.44 5.90 -0.75
N VAL A 39 4.46 5.23 0.39
CA VAL A 39 4.01 3.83 0.52
C VAL A 39 2.50 3.75 0.38
N ASP A 40 1.74 4.66 1.00
CA ASP A 40 0.29 4.73 0.92
C ASP A 40 -0.20 4.94 -0.51
N ALA A 41 0.47 5.81 -1.28
CA ALA A 41 0.18 5.99 -2.70
C ALA A 41 0.30 4.67 -3.49
N LYS A 42 1.37 3.90 -3.25
CA LYS A 42 1.58 2.59 -3.89
C LYS A 42 0.56 1.55 -3.39
N MET A 43 0.19 1.60 -2.11
CA MET A 43 -0.84 0.71 -1.57
C MET A 43 -2.21 0.97 -2.20
N ILE A 44 -2.55 2.23 -2.53
CA ILE A 44 -3.79 2.56 -3.25
C ILE A 44 -3.79 1.92 -4.64
N GLU A 45 -2.70 2.04 -5.39
CA GLU A 45 -2.56 1.42 -6.72
C GLU A 45 -2.72 -0.11 -6.63
N LEU A 46 -2.05 -0.75 -5.66
CA LEU A 46 -2.15 -2.18 -5.43
C LEU A 46 -3.56 -2.59 -4.98
N PHE A 47 -4.21 -1.77 -4.17
CA PHE A 47 -5.57 -2.02 -3.71
C PHE A 47 -6.56 -2.00 -4.87
N ILE A 48 -6.48 -1.01 -5.76
CA ILE A 48 -7.33 -0.92 -6.97
C ILE A 48 -7.18 -2.18 -7.81
N LYS A 49 -5.93 -2.56 -8.14
CA LYS A 49 -5.63 -3.78 -8.90
C LYS A 49 -6.19 -5.03 -8.21
N ARG A 50 -6.13 -5.08 -6.88
CA ARG A 50 -6.67 -6.20 -6.11
C ARG A 50 -8.20 -6.24 -6.14
N MET A 51 -8.88 -5.09 -6.17
CA MET A 51 -10.34 -5.03 -6.27
C MET A 51 -10.83 -5.41 -7.68
N GLU A 52 -10.10 -5.04 -8.73
CA GLU A 52 -10.37 -5.55 -10.09
C GLU A 52 -10.28 -7.08 -10.13
N ALA A 53 -9.28 -7.66 -9.47
CA ALA A 53 -9.19 -9.12 -9.33
C ALA A 53 -10.34 -9.71 -8.49
N ALA A 54 -10.77 -9.01 -7.43
CA ALA A 54 -11.93 -9.44 -6.64
C ALA A 54 -13.23 -9.42 -7.47
N LYS A 55 -13.39 -8.46 -8.38
CA LYS A 55 -14.50 -8.42 -9.34
C LYS A 55 -14.50 -9.63 -10.27
N MET A 56 -13.36 -9.97 -10.87
CA MET A 56 -13.24 -11.18 -11.70
C MET A 56 -13.59 -12.46 -10.92
N VAL A 57 -13.19 -12.54 -9.65
CA VAL A 57 -13.58 -13.64 -8.75
C VAL A 57 -15.09 -13.64 -8.48
N ALA A 58 -15.69 -12.46 -8.30
CA ALA A 58 -17.13 -12.29 -8.10
C ALA A 58 -17.92 -12.86 -9.29
N GLU A 59 -17.56 -12.44 -10.50
CA GLU A 59 -18.18 -12.85 -11.76
C GLU A 59 -18.10 -14.37 -11.93
N TYR A 60 -16.90 -14.94 -11.77
CA TYR A 60 -16.72 -16.39 -11.85
C TYR A 60 -17.55 -17.16 -10.82
N LYS A 61 -17.57 -16.69 -9.57
CA LYS A 61 -18.35 -17.35 -8.51
C LYS A 61 -19.84 -17.29 -8.78
N SER A 62 -20.34 -16.16 -9.27
CA SER A 62 -21.74 -15.98 -9.68
C SER A 62 -22.11 -16.98 -10.78
N ASP A 63 -21.33 -17.02 -11.87
CA ASP A 63 -21.59 -17.89 -13.02
C ASP A 63 -21.57 -19.39 -12.66
N ASN A 64 -20.84 -19.76 -11.62
CA ASN A 64 -20.65 -21.15 -11.18
C ASN A 64 -21.40 -21.49 -9.88
N ASN A 65 -22.27 -20.62 -9.37
CA ASN A 65 -23.01 -20.80 -8.11
C ASN A 65 -22.10 -21.13 -6.90
N LEU A 66 -20.93 -20.49 -6.80
CA LEU A 66 -19.98 -20.67 -5.72
C LEU A 66 -20.17 -19.59 -4.62
N PRO A 67 -19.98 -19.94 -3.33
CA PRO A 67 -20.09 -18.97 -2.25
C PRO A 67 -18.96 -17.94 -2.27
N ILE A 68 -19.28 -16.68 -1.92
CA ILE A 68 -18.29 -15.61 -1.79
C ILE A 68 -17.24 -15.94 -0.72
N LEU A 69 -17.66 -16.47 0.42
CA LEU A 69 -16.73 -16.93 1.46
C LEU A 69 -16.07 -18.26 1.05
N ASP A 70 -14.74 -18.26 1.02
CA ASP A 70 -13.92 -19.47 0.87
C ASP A 70 -12.86 -19.49 1.97
N GLN A 71 -13.24 -20.06 3.13
CA GLN A 71 -12.38 -20.08 4.31
C GLN A 71 -11.05 -20.82 4.05
N LYS A 72 -11.09 -21.90 3.26
CA LYS A 72 -9.89 -22.68 2.93
C LYS A 72 -8.91 -21.83 2.14
N ARG A 73 -9.39 -21.09 1.13
CA ARG A 73 -8.55 -20.19 0.33
C ARG A 73 -8.00 -19.02 1.14
N GLU A 74 -8.78 -18.46 2.07
CA GLU A 74 -8.35 -17.36 2.94
C GLU A 74 -7.26 -17.80 3.93
N ASN A 75 -7.40 -18.98 4.53
CA ASN A 75 -6.38 -19.52 5.44
C ASN A 75 -5.05 -19.78 4.70
N LEU A 76 -5.10 -20.39 3.51
CA LEU A 76 -3.92 -20.61 2.67
C LEU A 76 -3.26 -19.29 2.24
N LEU A 77 -4.03 -18.23 2.01
CA LEU A 77 -3.50 -16.90 1.72
C LEU A 77 -2.69 -16.36 2.90
N LYS A 78 -3.26 -16.41 4.11
CA LYS A 78 -2.62 -15.92 5.34
C LYS A 78 -1.32 -16.68 5.61
N GLU A 79 -1.38 -18.02 5.58
CA GLU A 79 -0.19 -18.86 5.79
C GLU A 79 0.93 -18.56 4.78
N LYS A 80 0.59 -18.44 3.49
CA LYS A 80 1.57 -18.11 2.45
C LYS A 80 2.17 -16.72 2.68
N ASN A 81 1.33 -15.74 2.99
CA ASN A 81 1.79 -14.37 3.14
C ASN A 81 2.62 -14.15 4.40
N LEU A 82 2.32 -14.84 5.50
CA LEU A 82 3.17 -14.81 6.70
C LEU A 82 4.57 -15.39 6.43
N LYS A 83 4.67 -16.46 5.63
CA LYS A 83 5.97 -16.99 5.20
C LYS A 83 6.75 -15.98 4.34
N ILE A 84 6.07 -15.20 3.51
CA ILE A 84 6.70 -14.14 2.69
C ILE A 84 7.12 -12.96 3.57
N LEU A 85 6.27 -12.56 4.52
CA LEU A 85 6.55 -11.49 5.47
C LEU A 85 7.83 -11.76 6.26
N ASN A 86 7.98 -13.01 6.74
CA ASN A 86 9.18 -13.48 7.44
C ASN A 86 9.67 -12.52 8.54
N ASN A 87 8.73 -11.92 9.27
CA ASN A 87 9.03 -10.98 10.35
C ASN A 87 8.01 -11.19 11.47
N LYS A 88 8.46 -11.88 12.53
CA LYS A 88 7.64 -12.26 13.69
C LYS A 88 7.03 -11.07 14.43
N GLU A 89 7.75 -9.95 14.50
CA GLU A 89 7.28 -8.75 15.21
C GLU A 89 6.09 -8.09 14.50
N LEU A 90 5.93 -8.36 13.19
CA LEU A 90 4.88 -7.77 12.36
C LEU A 90 3.72 -8.72 12.06
N GLU A 91 3.78 -9.99 12.48
CA GLU A 91 2.79 -11.01 12.09
C GLU A 91 1.37 -10.66 12.50
N GLU A 92 1.15 -10.31 13.77
CA GLU A 92 -0.19 -9.99 14.28
C GLU A 92 -0.77 -8.75 13.58
N TYR A 93 0.04 -7.71 13.40
CA TYR A 93 -0.35 -6.49 12.69
C TYR A 93 -0.70 -6.79 11.22
N TYR A 94 0.08 -7.64 10.56
CA TYR A 94 -0.19 -8.05 9.19
C TYR A 94 -1.47 -8.88 9.08
N LEU A 95 -1.75 -9.76 10.05
CA LEU A 95 -2.98 -10.53 10.10
C LEU A 95 -4.21 -9.64 10.24
N THR A 96 -4.16 -8.61 11.09
CA THR A 96 -5.23 -7.61 11.18
C THR A 96 -5.44 -6.88 9.85
N PHE A 97 -4.35 -6.44 9.21
CA PHE A 97 -4.42 -5.77 7.91
C PHE A 97 -5.06 -6.65 6.83
N ILE A 98 -4.58 -7.90 6.69
CA ILE A 98 -5.08 -8.78 5.63
C ILE A 98 -6.54 -9.20 5.87
N GLU A 99 -6.98 -9.32 7.12
CA GLU A 99 -8.37 -9.60 7.46
C GLU A 99 -9.31 -8.45 7.05
N GLY A 100 -8.93 -7.21 7.36
CA GLY A 100 -9.71 -6.04 6.95
C GLY A 100 -9.82 -5.93 5.42
N MET A 101 -8.71 -6.19 4.73
CA MET A 101 -8.69 -6.19 3.27
C MET A 101 -9.55 -7.35 2.70
N LEU A 102 -9.49 -8.56 3.27
CA LEU A 102 -10.33 -9.69 2.84
C LEU A 102 -11.82 -9.39 3.05
N THR A 103 -12.17 -8.73 4.15
CA THR A 103 -13.53 -8.25 4.43
C THR A 103 -14.00 -7.28 3.33
N ALA A 104 -13.23 -6.23 3.05
CA ALA A 104 -13.55 -5.28 1.97
C ALA A 104 -13.72 -5.97 0.61
N SER A 105 -12.89 -6.98 0.32
CA SER A 105 -13.00 -7.78 -0.91
C SER A 105 -14.29 -8.57 -1.01
N LYS A 106 -14.72 -9.17 0.11
CA LYS A 106 -15.96 -9.96 0.17
C LYS A 106 -17.16 -9.04 0.06
N ASP A 107 -17.13 -7.87 0.70
CA ASP A 107 -18.22 -6.90 0.64
C ASP A 107 -18.36 -6.32 -0.77
N TYR A 108 -17.25 -5.98 -1.43
CA TYR A 108 -17.28 -5.57 -2.84
C TYR A 108 -17.84 -6.67 -3.76
N GLN A 109 -17.46 -7.93 -3.57
CA GLN A 109 -18.05 -9.05 -4.30
C GLN A 109 -19.56 -9.16 -4.08
N LYS A 110 -20.04 -9.02 -2.82
CA LYS A 110 -21.48 -9.05 -2.51
C LYS A 110 -22.24 -7.93 -3.21
N ASP A 111 -21.66 -6.73 -3.28
CA ASP A 111 -22.28 -5.59 -3.94
C ASP A 111 -22.40 -5.76 -5.46
N LEU A 112 -21.50 -6.52 -6.08
CA LEU A 112 -21.49 -6.80 -7.51
C LEU A 112 -22.48 -7.90 -7.94
N ILE A 113 -22.73 -8.89 -7.09
CA ILE A 113 -23.55 -10.09 -7.41
C ILE A 113 -25.00 -9.93 -6.88
N LYS A 114 -25.46 -8.71 -6.61
CA LYS A 114 -26.84 -8.45 -6.18
C LYS A 114 -27.86 -8.79 -7.27
#